data_AF-A0A4R9PW27-F1
#
_entry.id   AF-A0A4R9PW27-F1
#
_cell.length_a   1.000
_cell.length_b   1.000
_cell.length_c   1.000
_cell.angle_alpha   90.00
_cell.angle_beta   90.00
_cell.angle_gamma   90.00
#
_symmetry.space_group_name_H-M   'P 1'
#
loop_
_entity.id
_entity.type
_entity.pdbx_description
1 polymer ?
#
loop_
_entity_poly.entity_id
_entity_poly.type
_entity_poly.pdbx_seq_one_letter_code
_entity_poly.pdbx_strand_id
1 'polypeptide(L)'
;VGVAAADAAASNVLVAGVAGLVAGAMSMAAGEYVSVSSQSDTERADLAREREELATQPDFERQELAEIYVRRGVEPTLASQVADQLMAKDGLGAHARDELGISEVTTARPIQAALTSAAAFSVGAA
;
A
#
# COMPACT_ATOMS: atom_id res chain seq x y z
N VAL A 1 -6.31 -30.07 16.58
CA VAL A 1 -7.47 -30.93 16.93
C VAL A 1 -7.41 -32.31 16.25
N GLY A 2 -7.19 -32.39 14.92
CA GLY A 2 -7.13 -33.67 14.21
C GLY A 2 -6.06 -34.66 14.69
N VAL A 3 -4.81 -34.21 14.91
CA VAL A 3 -3.70 -35.09 15.38
C VAL A 3 -3.94 -35.58 16.81
N ALA A 4 -4.54 -34.76 17.68
CA ALA A 4 -4.87 -35.13 19.05
C ALA A 4 -6.03 -36.16 19.12
N ALA A 5 -6.95 -36.12 18.16
CA ALA A 5 -8.06 -37.07 18.07
C ALA A 5 -7.65 -38.46 17.56
N ALA A 6 -6.42 -38.61 17.06
CA ALA A 6 -5.88 -39.86 16.51
C ALA A 6 -5.06 -40.68 17.55
N ASP A 7 -5.28 -40.46 18.84
CA ASP A 7 -4.55 -41.11 19.95
C ASP A 7 -3.02 -40.89 19.90
N ALA A 8 -2.60 -39.72 19.40
CA ALA A 8 -1.18 -39.38 19.29
C ALA A 8 -0.58 -38.97 20.65
N ALA A 9 0.67 -39.39 20.89
CA ALA A 9 1.45 -38.91 22.03
C ALA A 9 1.54 -37.38 22.06
N ALA A 10 1.53 -36.78 23.25
CA ALA A 10 1.53 -35.33 23.42
C ALA A 10 2.72 -34.62 22.73
N SER A 11 3.88 -35.28 22.67
CA SER A 11 5.05 -34.79 21.92
C SER A 11 4.76 -34.63 20.42
N ASN A 12 4.01 -35.55 19.83
CA ASN A 12 3.68 -35.51 18.40
C ASN A 12 2.67 -34.39 18.11
N VAL A 13 1.74 -34.15 19.04
CA VAL A 13 0.79 -33.04 18.94
C VAL A 13 1.51 -31.68 19.00
N LEU A 14 2.49 -31.54 19.91
CA LEU A 14 3.30 -30.31 20.01
C LEU A 14 4.12 -30.04 18.74
N VAL A 15 4.82 -31.06 18.22
CA VAL A 15 5.60 -30.93 16.99
C VAL A 15 4.70 -30.54 15.81
N ALA A 16 3.53 -31.18 15.68
CA ALA A 16 2.57 -30.85 14.63
C ALA A 16 2.01 -29.42 14.78
N GLY A 17 1.75 -28.97 16.02
CA GLY A 17 1.30 -27.61 16.31
C GLY A 17 2.34 -26.56 15.92
N VAL A 18 3.61 -26.75 16.32
CA VAL A 18 4.70 -25.84 15.95
C VAL A 18 4.93 -25.81 14.45
N ALA A 19 4.93 -26.97 13.79
CA ALA A 19 5.08 -27.06 12.34
C ALA A 19 3.95 -26.32 11.61
N GLY A 20 2.70 -26.49 12.07
CA GLY A 20 1.54 -25.79 11.52
C GLY A 20 1.60 -24.28 11.74
N LEU A 21 2.05 -23.83 12.92
CA LEU A 21 2.24 -22.41 13.21
C LEU A 21 3.29 -21.80 12.28
N VAL A 22 4.45 -22.43 12.13
CA VAL A 22 5.52 -21.94 11.26
C VAL A 22 5.06 -21.89 9.80
N ALA A 23 4.42 -22.96 9.32
CA ALA A 23 3.91 -23.02 7.95
C ALA A 23 2.86 -21.92 7.69
N GLY A 24 1.92 -21.72 8.64
CA GLY A 24 0.90 -20.69 8.54
C GLY A 24 1.49 -19.27 8.59
N ALA A 25 2.41 -19.00 9.51
CA ALA A 25 3.07 -17.70 9.62
C ALA A 25 3.86 -17.35 8.35
N MET A 26 4.59 -18.31 7.78
CA MET A 26 5.30 -18.14 6.51
C MET A 26 4.34 -17.89 5.34
N SER A 27 3.23 -18.62 5.27
CA SER A 27 2.21 -18.41 4.24
C SER A 27 1.60 -17.01 4.33
N MET A 28 1.32 -16.52 5.54
CA MET A 28 0.80 -15.17 5.75
C MET A 28 1.82 -14.09 5.38
N ALA A 29 3.09 -14.24 5.79
CA ALA A 29 4.15 -13.31 5.40
C ALA A 29 4.35 -13.26 3.88
N ALA A 30 4.41 -14.43 3.23
CA ALA A 30 4.63 -14.51 1.79
C ALA A 30 3.47 -13.89 1.00
N GLY A 31 2.23 -14.21 1.37
CA GLY A 31 1.04 -13.66 0.73
C GLY A 31 0.96 -12.14 0.86
N GLU A 32 1.19 -11.62 2.06
CA GLU A 32 1.16 -10.18 2.31
C GLU A 32 2.31 -9.45 1.59
N TYR A 33 3.52 -10.02 1.62
CA TYR A 33 4.67 -9.44 0.92
C TYR A 33 4.38 -9.30 -0.57
N VAL A 34 3.88 -10.36 -1.22
CA VAL A 34 3.58 -10.33 -2.65
C VAL A 34 2.49 -9.30 -2.96
N SER A 35 1.42 -9.25 -2.16
CA SER A 35 0.32 -8.30 -2.35
C SER A 35 0.81 -6.85 -2.27
N VAL A 36 1.51 -6.50 -1.19
CA VAL A 36 1.98 -5.13 -0.95
C VAL A 36 3.15 -4.77 -1.88
N SER A 37 3.98 -5.74 -2.28
CA SER A 37 5.01 -5.51 -3.31
C SER A 37 4.38 -5.16 -4.64
N SER A 38 3.31 -5.86 -5.03
CA SER A 38 2.57 -5.58 -6.26
C SER A 38 1.97 -4.17 -6.23
N GLN A 39 1.41 -3.75 -5.10
CA GLN A 39 0.96 -2.37 -4.89
C GLN A 39 2.12 -1.37 -5.03
N SER A 40 3.27 -1.65 -4.41
CA SER A 40 4.46 -0.79 -4.51
C SER A 40 4.98 -0.66 -5.93
N ASP A 41 4.88 -1.71 -6.74
CA ASP A 41 5.25 -1.67 -8.16
C ASP A 41 4.27 -0.80 -8.97
N THR A 42 2.96 -0.91 -8.71
CA THR A 42 1.93 -0.04 -9.30
C THR A 42 2.16 1.43 -8.93
N GLU A 43 2.35 1.74 -7.65
CA GLU A 43 2.64 3.10 -7.17
C GLU A 43 3.88 3.69 -7.85
N ARG A 44 4.93 2.89 -8.03
CA ARG A 44 6.14 3.31 -8.75
C ARG A 44 5.90 3.56 -10.23
N ALA A 45 5.06 2.75 -10.87
CA ALA A 45 4.69 2.93 -12.28
C ALA A 45 3.85 4.19 -12.48
N ASP A 46 2.88 4.45 -11.61
CA ASP A 46 2.03 5.64 -11.69
C ASP A 46 2.87 6.91 -11.43
N LEU A 47 3.76 6.92 -10.43
CA LEU A 47 4.69 8.03 -10.22
C LEU A 47 5.68 8.23 -11.38
N ALA A 48 5.98 7.19 -12.16
CA ALA A 48 6.83 7.33 -13.34
C ALA A 48 6.06 7.96 -14.49
N ARG A 49 4.80 7.57 -14.69
CA ARG A 49 3.89 8.15 -15.68
C ARG A 49 3.62 9.62 -15.39
N GLU A 50 3.27 9.94 -14.15
CA GLU A 50 3.02 11.31 -13.68
C GLU A 50 4.20 12.24 -13.93
N ARG A 51 5.44 11.75 -13.72
CA ARG A 51 6.65 12.52 -14.03
C ARG A 51 6.79 12.83 -15.52
N GLU A 52 6.40 11.91 -16.38
CA GLU A 52 6.42 12.10 -17.83
C GLU A 52 5.32 13.07 -18.27
N GLU A 53 4.13 12.95 -17.69
CA GLU A 53 2.98 13.84 -17.92
C GLU A 53 3.30 15.28 -17.49
N LEU A 54 3.83 15.50 -16.29
CA LEU A 54 4.29 16.82 -15.83
C LEU A 54 5.38 17.44 -16.73
N ALA A 55 6.21 16.60 -17.37
CA ALA A 55 7.27 17.07 -18.26
C ALA A 55 6.77 17.38 -19.69
N THR A 56 5.73 16.68 -20.15
CA THR A 56 5.27 16.74 -21.55
C THR A 56 3.98 17.52 -21.72
N GLN A 57 3.15 17.61 -20.68
CA GLN A 57 1.80 18.20 -20.70
C GLN A 57 1.53 19.10 -19.46
N PRO A 58 2.44 20.01 -19.07
CA PRO A 58 2.33 20.76 -17.81
C PRO A 58 1.04 21.59 -17.67
N ASP A 59 0.53 22.15 -18.78
CA ASP A 59 -0.72 22.93 -18.76
C ASP A 59 -1.95 22.04 -18.52
N PHE A 60 -1.91 20.78 -19.00
CA PHE A 60 -2.97 19.80 -18.78
C PHE A 60 -2.96 19.33 -17.33
N GLU A 61 -1.79 18.96 -16.79
CA GLU A 61 -1.64 18.55 -15.40
C GLU A 61 -2.10 19.64 -14.42
N ARG A 62 -1.76 20.90 -14.72
CA ARG A 62 -2.26 22.06 -13.96
C ARG A 62 -3.78 22.11 -13.94
N GLN A 63 -4.41 21.90 -15.09
CA GLN A 63 -5.86 21.92 -15.21
C GLN A 63 -6.48 20.75 -14.44
N GLU A 64 -5.91 19.55 -14.56
CA GLU A 64 -6.34 18.36 -13.83
C GLU A 64 -6.31 18.57 -12.31
N LEU A 65 -5.19 19.10 -11.78
CA LEU A 65 -5.08 19.41 -10.36
C LEU A 65 -6.10 20.46 -9.92
N ALA A 66 -6.34 21.50 -10.72
CA ALA A 66 -7.38 22.48 -10.43
C ALA A 66 -8.78 21.83 -10.41
N GLU A 67 -9.08 20.93 -11.35
CA GLU A 67 -10.34 20.20 -11.41
C GLU A 67 -10.53 19.27 -10.20
N ILE A 68 -9.47 18.65 -9.67
CA ILE A 68 -9.51 17.90 -8.41
C ILE A 68 -10.02 18.79 -7.27
N TYR A 69 -9.51 20.01 -7.15
CA TYR A 69 -9.94 20.95 -6.11
C TYR A 69 -11.36 21.48 -6.34
N VAL A 70 -11.76 21.71 -7.58
CA VAL A 70 -13.16 22.06 -7.90
C VAL A 70 -14.11 20.95 -7.47
N ARG A 71 -13.80 19.68 -7.76
CA ARG A 71 -14.61 18.53 -7.32
C ARG A 71 -14.69 18.43 -5.80
N ARG A 72 -13.68 18.92 -5.08
CA ARG A 72 -13.65 19.00 -3.60
C ARG A 72 -14.39 20.22 -3.04
N GLY A 73 -14.95 21.09 -3.90
CA GLY A 73 -15.77 22.23 -3.51
C GLY A 73 -15.05 23.58 -3.50
N VAL A 74 -13.82 23.66 -4.02
CA VAL A 74 -13.10 24.93 -4.20
C VAL A 74 -13.65 25.67 -5.42
N GLU A 75 -13.84 26.98 -5.30
CA GLU A 75 -14.29 27.81 -6.42
C GLU A 75 -13.25 27.78 -7.57
N PRO A 76 -13.65 27.76 -8.87
CA PRO A 76 -12.73 27.55 -9.98
C PRO A 76 -11.53 28.51 -10.05
N THR A 77 -11.72 29.81 -9.78
CA THR A 77 -10.61 30.78 -9.79
C THR A 77 -9.62 30.51 -8.66
N LEU A 78 -10.11 30.16 -7.47
CA LEU A 78 -9.26 29.77 -6.35
C LEU A 78 -8.57 28.41 -6.60
N ALA A 79 -9.27 27.43 -7.17
CA ALA A 79 -8.71 26.12 -7.48
C ALA A 79 -7.54 26.21 -8.47
N SER A 80 -7.65 27.09 -9.48
CA SER A 80 -6.56 27.39 -10.40
C SER A 80 -5.34 27.96 -9.68
N GLN A 81 -5.54 28.91 -8.76
CA GLN A 81 -4.45 29.49 -7.96
C GLN A 81 -3.81 28.49 -6.99
N VAL A 82 -4.60 27.54 -6.48
CA VAL A 82 -4.10 26.42 -5.65
C VAL A 82 -3.21 25.51 -6.49
N ALA A 83 -3.69 25.09 -7.67
CA ALA A 83 -2.91 24.26 -8.58
C ALA A 83 -1.57 24.93 -8.96
N ASP A 84 -1.59 26.22 -9.32
CA ASP A 84 -0.39 27.00 -9.62
C ASP A 84 0.65 26.95 -8.49
N GLN A 85 0.21 27.19 -7.25
CA GLN A 85 1.11 27.23 -6.09
C GLN A 85 1.63 25.84 -5.70
N LEU A 86 0.81 24.81 -5.84
CA LEU A 86 1.22 23.44 -5.54
C LEU A 86 2.18 22.90 -6.58
N MET A 87 1.90 23.11 -7.86
CA MET A 87 2.81 22.72 -8.95
C MET A 87 4.16 23.42 -8.85
N ALA A 88 4.18 24.72 -8.51
CA ALA A 88 5.42 25.47 -8.36
C ALA A 88 6.29 24.97 -7.19
N LYS A 89 5.67 24.42 -6.14
CA LYS A 89 6.40 23.88 -4.99
C LYS A 89 6.86 22.44 -5.21
N ASP A 90 5.93 21.58 -5.61
CA ASP A 90 6.13 20.13 -5.79
C ASP A 90 4.96 19.53 -6.58
N GLY A 91 4.96 19.70 -7.91
CA GLY A 91 3.90 19.18 -8.77
C GLY A 91 3.74 17.65 -8.66
N LEU A 92 4.84 16.91 -8.67
CA LEU A 92 4.79 15.47 -8.53
C LEU A 92 4.21 15.05 -7.18
N GLY A 93 4.62 15.68 -6.08
CA GLY A 93 4.06 15.40 -4.76
C GLY A 93 2.60 15.82 -4.61
N ALA A 94 2.18 16.88 -5.31
CA ALA A 94 0.79 17.32 -5.37
C ALA A 94 -0.08 16.28 -6.08
N HIS A 95 0.26 15.88 -7.31
CA HIS A 95 -0.47 14.85 -8.05
C HIS A 95 -0.40 13.48 -7.36
N ALA A 96 0.77 13.09 -6.86
CA ALA A 96 0.91 11.85 -6.09
C ALA A 96 -0.10 11.77 -4.94
N ARG A 97 -0.28 12.86 -4.18
CA ARG A 97 -1.23 12.90 -3.06
C ARG A 97 -2.67 13.07 -3.52
N ASP A 98 -2.92 14.06 -4.37
CA ASP A 98 -4.26 14.57 -4.61
C ASP A 98 -4.99 13.83 -5.74
N GLU A 99 -4.24 13.23 -6.65
CA GLU A 99 -4.72 12.42 -7.76
C GLU A 99 -4.52 10.92 -7.50
N LEU A 100 -3.27 10.50 -7.26
CA LEU A 100 -2.92 9.07 -7.12
C LEU A 100 -3.21 8.48 -5.72
N GLY A 101 -3.48 9.34 -4.72
CA GLY A 101 -3.72 8.90 -3.33
C GLY A 101 -2.48 8.34 -2.61
N ILE A 102 -1.28 8.58 -3.16
CA ILE A 102 0.01 8.17 -2.62
C ILE A 102 0.49 9.23 -1.62
N SER A 103 0.56 8.85 -0.35
CA SER A 103 1.00 9.68 0.77
C SER A 103 1.92 8.87 1.68
N GLU A 104 2.64 9.52 2.60
CA GLU A 104 3.48 8.82 3.58
C GLU A 104 2.72 7.77 4.39
N VAL A 105 1.42 7.98 4.63
CA VAL A 105 0.56 7.06 5.38
C VAL A 105 0.06 5.91 4.51
N THR A 106 -0.13 6.14 3.21
CA THR A 106 -0.70 5.15 2.27
C THR A 106 0.35 4.39 1.46
N THR A 107 1.63 4.79 1.53
CA THR A 107 2.73 4.17 0.78
C THR A 107 2.87 2.69 1.14
N ALA A 108 2.99 1.82 0.14
CA ALA A 108 3.17 0.39 0.31
C ALA A 108 4.50 0.04 1.02
N ARG A 109 4.43 -0.76 2.11
CA ARG A 109 5.60 -1.22 2.90
C ARG A 109 5.64 -2.76 3.01
N PRO A 110 6.12 -3.48 1.98
CA PRO A 110 5.95 -4.93 1.87
C PRO A 110 6.56 -5.74 3.02
N ILE A 111 7.78 -5.39 3.45
CA ILE A 111 8.47 -6.09 4.54
C ILE A 111 7.75 -5.89 5.86
N GLN A 112 7.30 -4.65 6.13
CA GLN A 112 6.56 -4.36 7.35
C GLN A 112 5.27 -5.17 7.39
N ALA A 113 4.49 -5.13 6.30
CA ALA A 113 3.23 -5.85 6.20
C ALA A 113 3.41 -7.36 6.41
N ALA A 114 4.40 -7.96 5.74
CA ALA A 114 4.73 -9.38 5.87
C ALA A 114 5.07 -9.79 7.32
N LEU A 115 5.92 -9.00 7.99
CA LEU A 115 6.31 -9.28 9.38
C LEU A 115 5.14 -9.09 10.35
N THR A 116 4.31 -8.05 10.16
CA THR A 116 3.12 -7.83 10.98
C THR A 116 2.11 -8.95 10.81
N SER A 117 1.90 -9.44 9.58
CA SER A 117 0.97 -10.54 9.29
C SER A 117 1.46 -11.86 9.88
N ALA A 118 2.75 -12.20 9.76
CA ALA A 118 3.31 -13.38 10.41
C ALA A 118 3.24 -13.32 11.94
N ALA A 119 3.52 -12.16 12.54
CA ALA A 119 3.44 -11.96 13.98
C ALA A 119 2.00 -12.08 14.49
N ALA A 120 1.04 -11.41 13.83
CA ALA A 120 -0.38 -11.48 14.17
C ALA A 120 -0.92 -12.92 14.06
N PHE A 121 -0.56 -13.64 12.99
CA PHE A 121 -0.91 -15.05 12.84
C PHE A 121 -0.33 -15.90 13.97
N SER A 122 0.96 -15.74 14.28
CA SER A 122 1.64 -16.51 15.32
C SER A 122 1.02 -16.27 16.70
N VAL A 123 0.67 -15.02 17.03
CA VAL A 123 -0.01 -14.67 18.29
C VAL A 123 -1.43 -15.24 18.34
N GLY A 124 -2.17 -15.23 17.23
CA GLY A 124 -3.52 -15.78 17.18
C GLY A 124 -3.58 -17.32 17.15
N ALA A 125 -2.51 -17.97 16.68
CA ALA A 125 -2.41 -19.42 16.59
C ALA A 125 -1.82 -20.09 17.85
N ALA A 126 -1.13 -19.31 18.69
CA ALA A 126 -0.58 -19.75 19.98
C ALA A 126 -1.67 -19.87 21.05
#